data_AF-A0ABD1A2J1-F1
#
_entry.id   AF-A0ABD1A2J1-F1
#
_cell.length_a   1.000
_cell.length_b   1.000
_cell.length_c   1.000
_cell.angle_alpha   90.00
_cell.angle_beta   90.00
_cell.angle_gamma   90.00
#
_symmetry.space_group_name_H-M   'P 1'
#
loop_
_entity.id
_entity.type
_entity.pdbx_description
1 polymer ?
#
loop_
_entity_poly.entity_id
_entity_poly.type
_entity_poly.pdbx_seq_one_letter_code
_entity_poly.pdbx_strand_id
1 'polypeptide(L)'
;MTAETGQSSGSKPSDDAWAKLVPLDTKFSDIEIRSNDFVICSEIKPSSLERLEWCRITKNLGHASATIHNKSSDAILVDEAVIPKDGVVDIRCGSEIVPGPHGQGYLQYRFTIMPAPESRTQLLKISIDPENAKCSICLNIWHDVVTAAPCLHNFCNGCFSEWMRRSEEKHRHVLCPQCRTAVQYVGKNHFLKNIQEDILNVDATLRRPAEDIAVLDSSASIQSNLIIGSKRKRRSNILSPPLEERERLRLQCPQCVANIGSYRCEHHGAHLQCHLCAGMMPFRANLQVPLHCMGCDRPFCGAYWSSVNVTQGVSSPVCSRETFKPIAERTVTRIPFVTHEMNRHEQDITQRCIVQMGKTVPDVVAEWFTRFNNREIDRSRMPLNHAEMITTSTHVCNDCYDKLVGFLLYWFRITLPSSRLPDDVAAREDCWYGYMCRTQHHNEEHARKRNHVCRPTRGNHPL
;
A
#
# COMPACT_ATOMS: atom_id res chain seq x y z
N MET A 1 -40.76 -62.59 6.46
CA MET A 1 -39.31 -62.69 6.74
C MET A 1 -38.55 -62.00 5.62
N THR A 2 -37.34 -61.53 5.91
CA THR A 2 -36.42 -60.65 5.13
C THR A 2 -36.74 -59.15 5.28
N ALA A 3 -36.26 -58.44 6.31
CA ALA A 3 -34.88 -58.02 6.63
C ALA A 3 -34.39 -56.89 5.71
N GLU A 4 -34.65 -55.65 6.15
CA GLU A 4 -34.05 -54.43 5.59
C GLU A 4 -32.58 -54.34 6.01
N THR A 5 -31.71 -54.16 5.02
CA THR A 5 -30.27 -54.00 5.20
C THR A 5 -29.97 -52.50 5.29
N GLY A 6 -29.64 -52.01 6.48
CA GLY A 6 -29.13 -50.67 6.69
C GLY A 6 -27.72 -50.53 6.11
N GLN A 7 -27.52 -49.57 5.21
CA GLN A 7 -26.19 -49.21 4.72
C GLN A 7 -25.55 -48.13 5.59
N SER A 8 -24.38 -48.49 6.11
CA SER A 8 -23.45 -47.67 6.89
C SER A 8 -22.87 -46.52 6.04
N SER A 9 -22.98 -45.30 6.56
CA SER A 9 -22.33 -44.09 6.05
C SER A 9 -20.87 -44.04 6.51
N GLY A 10 -19.96 -44.62 5.73
CA GLY A 10 -18.53 -44.42 5.86
C GLY A 10 -18.11 -43.08 5.27
N SER A 11 -18.00 -42.02 6.09
CA SER A 11 -17.32 -40.78 5.69
C SER A 11 -15.81 -41.05 5.58
N LYS A 12 -15.25 -40.88 4.38
CA LYS A 12 -13.79 -40.89 4.18
C LYS A 12 -13.14 -39.78 5.04
N PRO A 13 -12.01 -40.03 5.72
CA PRO A 13 -11.28 -38.97 6.40
C PRO A 13 -10.76 -37.98 5.35
N SER A 14 -11.10 -36.71 5.53
CA SER A 14 -10.52 -35.59 4.78
C SER A 14 -9.01 -35.55 5.03
N ASP A 15 -8.20 -35.51 3.97
CA ASP A 15 -6.73 -35.44 4.04
C ASP A 15 -6.23 -34.01 4.38
N ASP A 16 -7.13 -33.04 4.51
CA ASP A 16 -6.76 -31.65 4.85
C ASP A 16 -6.47 -31.48 6.34
N ALA A 17 -5.31 -30.89 6.65
CA ALA A 17 -4.96 -30.47 8.00
C ALA A 17 -5.91 -29.37 8.51
N TRP A 18 -6.53 -29.60 9.68
CA TRP A 18 -7.45 -28.65 10.30
C TRP A 18 -6.79 -27.74 11.33
N ALA A 19 -5.56 -28.07 11.76
CA ALA A 19 -4.73 -27.23 12.62
C ALA A 19 -3.24 -27.51 12.37
N LYS A 20 -2.38 -26.66 12.91
CA LYS A 20 -0.92 -26.86 12.92
C LYS A 20 -0.26 -26.29 14.17
N LEU A 21 0.88 -26.85 14.54
CA LEU A 21 1.82 -26.24 15.49
C LEU A 21 2.95 -25.56 14.71
N VAL A 22 3.08 -24.25 14.88
CA VAL A 22 4.11 -23.44 14.23
C VAL A 22 5.25 -23.18 15.21
N PRO A 23 6.47 -23.69 14.97
CA PRO A 23 7.60 -23.39 15.83
C PRO A 23 7.98 -21.90 15.74
N LEU A 24 8.34 -21.29 16.85
CA LEU A 24 8.85 -19.90 16.87
C LEU A 24 10.27 -19.79 16.29
N ASP A 25 11.05 -20.87 16.35
CA ASP A 25 12.33 -20.97 15.63
C ASP A 25 12.06 -21.46 14.20
N THR A 26 12.29 -20.57 13.23
CA THR A 26 12.07 -20.81 11.80
C THR A 26 12.93 -21.91 11.18
N LYS A 27 13.89 -22.48 11.92
CA LYS A 27 14.68 -23.65 11.49
C LYS A 27 13.89 -24.96 11.50
N PHE A 28 12.79 -25.02 12.25
CA PHE A 28 11.94 -26.20 12.38
C PHE A 28 10.69 -26.07 11.52
N SER A 29 10.18 -27.19 11.04
CA SER A 29 9.00 -27.22 10.16
C SER A 29 7.70 -27.25 10.97
N ASP A 30 6.64 -26.72 10.39
CA ASP A 30 5.28 -26.79 10.95
C ASP A 30 4.83 -28.26 11.12
N ILE A 31 4.12 -28.55 12.21
CA ILE A 31 3.51 -29.86 12.46
C ILE A 31 2.03 -29.78 12.10
N GLU A 32 1.64 -30.44 11.02
CA GLU A 32 0.25 -30.47 10.55
C GLU A 32 -0.60 -31.50 11.32
N ILE A 33 -1.78 -31.08 11.77
CA ILE A 33 -2.73 -31.90 12.50
C ILE A 33 -3.91 -32.22 11.57
N ARG A 34 -3.96 -33.46 11.10
CA ARG A 34 -4.92 -33.93 10.09
C ARG A 34 -6.08 -34.73 10.66
N SER A 35 -5.89 -35.38 11.82
CA SER A 35 -6.92 -36.17 12.50
C SER A 35 -7.56 -35.37 13.63
N ASN A 36 -8.84 -35.64 13.93
CA ASN A 36 -9.52 -35.08 15.10
C ASN A 36 -8.89 -35.51 16.42
N ASP A 37 -8.14 -36.62 16.42
CA ASP A 37 -7.32 -37.07 17.53
C ASP A 37 -5.92 -37.36 17.00
N PHE A 38 -4.92 -36.61 17.47
CA PHE A 38 -3.58 -36.64 16.90
C PHE A 38 -2.52 -36.59 18.00
N VAL A 39 -1.56 -37.51 17.96
CA VAL A 39 -0.41 -37.52 18.88
C VAL A 39 0.74 -36.76 18.23
N ILE A 40 1.25 -35.76 18.92
CA ILE A 40 2.37 -34.93 18.47
C ILE A 40 3.66 -35.66 18.78
N CYS A 41 4.41 -35.97 17.71
CA CYS A 41 5.75 -36.53 17.77
C CYS A 41 6.73 -35.54 17.12
N SER A 42 7.53 -34.84 17.93
CA SER A 42 8.45 -33.80 17.46
C SER A 42 9.68 -33.68 18.33
N GLU A 43 10.65 -32.91 17.85
CA GLU A 43 11.76 -32.44 18.65
C GLU A 43 11.23 -31.55 19.77
N ILE A 44 11.80 -31.73 20.96
CA ILE A 44 11.42 -31.01 22.19
C ILE A 44 12.49 -29.97 22.55
N LYS A 45 13.74 -30.19 22.13
CA LYS A 45 14.88 -29.30 22.36
C LYS A 45 15.59 -28.99 21.05
N PRO A 46 16.06 -27.75 20.79
CA PRO A 46 16.77 -27.42 19.55
C PRO A 46 18.09 -28.18 19.36
N SER A 47 18.69 -28.67 20.45
CA SER A 47 19.97 -29.39 20.47
C SER A 47 19.83 -30.91 20.26
N SER A 48 18.61 -31.44 20.25
CA SER A 48 18.35 -32.87 20.04
C SER A 48 17.52 -33.07 18.77
N LEU A 49 17.92 -34.05 17.95
CA LEU A 49 17.15 -34.50 16.79
C LEU A 49 16.22 -35.66 17.13
N GLU A 50 16.15 -36.06 18.41
CA GLU A 50 15.24 -37.08 18.88
C GLU A 50 13.81 -36.55 18.88
N ARG A 51 12.92 -37.27 18.18
CA ARG A 51 11.48 -36.97 18.16
C ARG A 51 10.80 -37.79 19.23
N LEU A 52 10.07 -37.09 20.11
CA LEU A 52 9.38 -37.68 21.25
C LEU A 52 7.89 -37.43 21.14
N GLU A 53 7.09 -38.41 21.58
CA GLU A 53 5.66 -38.23 21.75
C GLU A 53 5.39 -37.55 23.09
N TRP A 54 4.85 -36.32 23.07
CA TRP A 54 4.72 -35.52 24.29
C TRP A 54 3.33 -34.97 24.55
N CYS A 55 2.48 -34.83 23.53
CA CYS A 55 1.08 -34.48 23.76
C CYS A 55 0.15 -35.09 22.72
N ARG A 56 -1.13 -35.15 23.08
CA ARG A 56 -2.23 -35.50 22.19
C ARG A 56 -3.15 -34.30 22.07
N ILE A 57 -3.52 -33.93 20.84
CA ILE A 57 -4.43 -32.83 20.55
C ILE A 57 -5.72 -33.41 19.97
N THR A 58 -6.84 -33.12 20.62
CA THR A 58 -8.18 -33.55 20.22
C THR A 58 -9.03 -32.35 19.81
N LYS A 59 -9.69 -32.41 18.65
CA LYS A 59 -10.58 -31.35 18.16
C LYS A 59 -11.90 -31.33 18.92
N ASN A 60 -12.31 -30.16 19.41
CA ASN A 60 -13.61 -29.98 20.08
C ASN A 60 -14.75 -29.75 19.07
N LEU A 61 -15.95 -30.22 19.39
CA LEU A 61 -17.15 -30.00 18.58
C LEU A 61 -17.73 -28.59 18.84
N GLY A 62 -17.90 -27.79 17.78
CA GLY A 62 -18.74 -26.58 17.80
C GLY A 62 -18.08 -25.25 18.16
N HIS A 63 -16.82 -25.22 18.59
CA HIS A 63 -16.05 -23.99 18.83
C HIS A 63 -14.62 -24.20 18.32
N ALA A 64 -14.02 -23.20 17.65
CA ALA A 64 -12.66 -23.26 17.10
C ALA A 64 -11.58 -23.37 18.21
N SER A 65 -11.52 -24.55 18.84
CA SER A 65 -10.71 -24.90 19.98
C SER A 65 -10.33 -26.37 19.89
N ALA A 66 -9.25 -26.73 20.57
CA ALA A 66 -8.81 -28.11 20.72
C ALA A 66 -8.45 -28.35 22.17
N THR A 67 -8.43 -29.60 22.59
CA THR A 67 -7.99 -30.01 23.91
C THR A 67 -6.62 -30.66 23.77
N ILE A 68 -5.65 -30.20 24.54
CA ILE A 68 -4.32 -30.82 24.64
C ILE A 68 -4.25 -31.69 25.89
N HIS A 69 -3.74 -32.90 25.73
CA HIS A 69 -3.52 -33.87 26.78
C HIS A 69 -2.02 -34.16 26.85
N ASN A 70 -1.41 -33.86 28.00
CA ASN A 70 -0.01 -34.15 28.24
C ASN A 70 0.25 -35.66 28.28
N LYS A 71 1.13 -36.15 27.41
CA LYS A 71 1.58 -37.55 27.33
C LYS A 71 3.04 -37.76 27.71
N SER A 72 3.81 -36.69 27.94
CA SER A 72 5.18 -36.80 28.41
C SER A 72 5.25 -37.18 29.89
N SER A 73 6.41 -37.69 30.31
CA SER A 73 6.76 -37.84 31.72
C SER A 73 6.89 -36.49 32.44
N ASP A 74 7.26 -35.46 31.69
CA ASP A 74 7.45 -34.10 32.19
C ASP A 74 6.18 -33.25 32.03
N ALA A 75 6.12 -32.13 32.77
CA ALA A 75 5.07 -31.14 32.60
C ALA A 75 5.26 -30.36 31.28
N ILE A 76 4.15 -30.02 30.63
CA ILE A 76 4.12 -29.11 29.47
C ILE A 76 3.57 -27.76 29.90
N LEU A 77 3.95 -26.69 29.21
CA LEU A 77 3.39 -25.35 29.44
C LEU A 77 2.42 -25.00 28.32
N VAL A 78 1.28 -24.40 28.69
CA VAL A 78 0.28 -23.87 27.77
C VAL A 78 -0.12 -22.49 28.25
N ASP A 79 0.18 -21.43 27.49
CA ASP A 79 -0.12 -20.03 27.86
C ASP A 79 0.33 -19.70 29.30
N GLU A 80 1.57 -20.08 29.66
CA GLU A 80 2.17 -19.99 31.01
C GLU A 80 1.57 -20.92 32.09
N ALA A 81 0.52 -21.69 31.78
CA ALA A 81 -0.04 -22.68 32.70
C ALA A 81 0.75 -24.00 32.67
N VAL A 82 1.13 -24.51 33.84
CA VAL A 82 1.82 -25.80 33.99
C VAL A 82 0.81 -26.95 33.94
N ILE A 83 0.94 -27.80 32.94
CA ILE A 83 0.09 -28.98 32.75
C ILE A 83 0.88 -30.23 33.16
N PRO A 84 0.57 -30.87 34.30
CA PRO A 84 1.27 -32.07 34.76
C PRO A 84 1.02 -33.25 33.83
N LYS A 85 1.75 -34.35 34.05
CA LYS A 85 1.53 -35.62 33.35
C LYS A 85 0.05 -36.04 33.42
N ASP A 86 -0.51 -36.49 32.29
CA ASP A 86 -1.92 -36.84 32.11
C ASP A 86 -2.90 -35.66 32.36
N GLY A 87 -2.39 -34.44 32.50
CA GLY A 87 -3.18 -33.22 32.57
C GLY A 87 -3.79 -32.85 31.22
N VAL A 88 -4.93 -32.17 31.27
CA VAL A 88 -5.75 -31.82 30.11
C VAL A 88 -6.14 -30.35 30.19
N VAL A 89 -6.00 -29.61 29.09
CA VAL A 89 -6.41 -28.20 29.00
C VAL A 89 -6.93 -27.87 27.61
N ASP A 90 -7.84 -26.89 27.52
CA ASP A 90 -8.32 -26.37 26.24
C ASP A 90 -7.39 -25.28 25.70
N ILE A 91 -7.08 -25.38 24.41
CA ILE A 91 -6.25 -24.44 23.64
C ILE A 91 -7.06 -23.79 22.52
N ARG A 92 -6.68 -22.57 22.17
CA ARG A 92 -7.30 -21.77 21.10
C ARG A 92 -6.25 -21.34 20.09
N CYS A 93 -6.70 -20.95 18.89
CA CYS A 93 -5.79 -20.39 17.89
C CYS A 93 -5.00 -19.21 18.49
N GLY A 94 -3.67 -19.32 18.46
CA GLY A 94 -2.75 -18.37 19.09
C GLY A 94 -2.07 -18.89 20.35
N SER A 95 -2.60 -19.93 21.02
CA SER A 95 -2.04 -20.49 22.25
C SER A 95 -0.59 -20.95 22.07
N GLU A 96 0.25 -20.65 23.05
CA GLU A 96 1.67 -20.97 23.08
C GLU A 96 1.92 -22.23 23.92
N ILE A 97 2.66 -23.18 23.36
CA ILE A 97 2.86 -24.51 23.93
C ILE A 97 4.35 -24.81 24.01
N VAL A 98 4.81 -25.25 25.17
CA VAL A 98 6.19 -25.68 25.42
C VAL A 98 6.18 -27.14 25.89
N PRO A 99 6.90 -28.06 25.23
CA PRO A 99 6.94 -29.49 25.53
C PRO A 99 7.83 -29.85 26.73
N GLY A 100 8.04 -28.91 27.67
CA GLY A 100 8.88 -29.12 28.84
C GLY A 100 8.59 -28.14 29.98
N PRO A 101 9.09 -28.42 31.20
CA PRO A 101 8.87 -27.57 32.37
C PRO A 101 9.66 -26.26 32.25
N HIS A 102 9.21 -25.20 32.94
CA HIS A 102 9.79 -23.85 32.92
C HIS A 102 11.34 -23.86 32.84
N GLY A 103 11.91 -23.41 31.71
CA GLY A 103 13.35 -23.28 31.54
C GLY A 103 13.81 -23.07 30.09
N GLN A 104 14.91 -22.33 29.91
CA GLN A 104 15.56 -22.10 28.62
C GLN A 104 16.04 -23.42 28.00
N GLY A 105 15.74 -23.64 26.72
CA GLY A 105 16.26 -24.77 25.95
C GLY A 105 15.21 -25.71 25.35
N TYR A 106 13.91 -25.46 25.55
CA TYR A 106 12.82 -26.17 24.89
C TYR A 106 12.30 -25.41 23.68
N LEU A 107 11.77 -26.13 22.69
CA LEU A 107 11.11 -25.52 21.53
C LEU A 107 9.75 -24.94 21.95
N GLN A 108 9.36 -23.84 21.32
CA GLN A 108 8.08 -23.19 21.59
C GLN A 108 7.24 -23.20 20.32
N TYR A 109 6.00 -23.64 20.46
CA TYR A 109 5.05 -23.80 19.38
C TYR A 109 3.85 -22.88 19.56
N ARG A 110 3.34 -22.34 18.46
CA ARG A 110 2.06 -21.62 18.41
C ARG A 110 1.02 -22.50 17.75
N PHE A 111 -0.07 -22.79 18.45
CA PHE A 111 -1.20 -23.52 17.90
C PHE A 111 -2.02 -22.63 16.96
N THR A 112 -2.24 -23.08 15.73
CA THR A 112 -3.00 -22.35 14.71
C THR A 112 -4.06 -23.24 14.10
N ILE A 113 -5.31 -22.78 14.04
CA ILE A 113 -6.40 -23.50 13.38
C ILE A 113 -6.42 -23.13 11.90
N MET A 114 -6.48 -24.12 11.03
CA MET A 114 -6.57 -23.92 9.59
C MET A 114 -8.02 -23.64 9.20
N PRO A 115 -8.28 -22.63 8.35
CA PRO A 115 -9.62 -22.38 7.82
C PRO A 115 -10.11 -23.60 7.03
N ALA A 116 -11.37 -24.01 7.25
CA ALA A 116 -11.98 -25.13 6.55
C ALA A 116 -11.89 -24.94 5.02
N PRO A 117 -11.81 -26.01 4.21
CA PRO A 117 -11.72 -25.89 2.75
C PRO A 117 -12.90 -25.09 2.15
N GLU A 118 -14.07 -25.08 2.78
CA GLU A 118 -15.24 -24.25 2.41
C GLU A 118 -15.02 -22.73 2.60
N SER A 119 -14.02 -22.34 3.39
CA SER A 119 -13.60 -20.94 3.59
C SER A 119 -12.41 -20.50 2.73
N ARG A 120 -11.82 -21.40 1.93
CA ARG A 120 -10.84 -21.03 0.88
C ARG A 120 -11.50 -20.41 -0.37
N THR A 121 -12.82 -20.55 -0.52
CA THR A 121 -13.61 -19.97 -1.62
C THR A 121 -14.41 -18.72 -1.24
N GLN A 122 -14.30 -18.22 0.00
CA GLN A 122 -14.68 -16.83 0.28
C GLN A 122 -13.58 -15.90 -0.25
N LEU A 123 -13.53 -15.81 -1.59
CA LEU A 123 -13.32 -14.51 -2.24
C LEU A 123 -14.16 -13.51 -1.46
N LEU A 124 -13.51 -12.47 -0.92
CA LEU A 124 -14.17 -11.31 -0.33
C LEU A 124 -15.39 -10.97 -1.20
N LYS A 125 -16.60 -11.29 -0.72
CA LYS A 125 -17.83 -10.93 -1.42
C LYS A 125 -18.02 -9.43 -1.16
N ILE A 126 -17.22 -8.63 -1.85
CA ILE A 126 -17.39 -7.17 -1.89
C ILE A 126 -18.72 -6.98 -2.62
N SER A 127 -19.80 -6.75 -1.87
CA SER A 127 -21.07 -6.34 -2.45
C SER A 127 -20.90 -4.91 -2.96
N ILE A 128 -20.54 -4.78 -4.23
CA ILE A 128 -20.49 -3.49 -4.92
C ILE A 128 -21.92 -3.14 -5.29
N ASP A 129 -22.44 -2.08 -4.67
CA ASP A 129 -23.72 -1.48 -5.07
C ASP A 129 -23.65 -1.13 -6.57
N PRO A 130 -24.57 -1.65 -7.41
CA PRO A 130 -24.63 -1.36 -8.83
C PRO A 130 -24.64 0.14 -9.16
N GLU A 131 -25.16 0.99 -8.28
CA GLU A 131 -25.12 2.45 -8.45
C GLU A 131 -23.70 3.01 -8.47
N ASN A 132 -22.77 2.38 -7.74
CA ASN A 132 -21.36 2.78 -7.66
C ASN A 132 -20.51 2.20 -8.81
N ALA A 133 -21.09 1.35 -9.66
CA ALA A 133 -20.43 0.73 -10.82
C ALA A 133 -20.85 1.35 -12.17
N LYS A 134 -21.44 2.55 -12.14
CA LYS A 134 -21.94 3.26 -13.33
C LYS A 134 -20.90 4.20 -13.94
N CYS A 135 -20.89 4.26 -15.27
CA CYS A 135 -20.09 5.23 -16.02
C CYS A 135 -20.73 6.62 -15.92
N SER A 136 -20.00 7.65 -15.47
CA SER A 136 -20.54 9.02 -15.41
C SER A 136 -20.73 9.70 -16.78
N ILE A 137 -20.37 9.04 -17.89
CA ILE A 137 -20.65 9.51 -19.26
C ILE A 137 -21.98 8.96 -19.78
N CYS A 138 -22.16 7.62 -19.76
CA CYS A 138 -23.35 6.97 -20.30
C CYS A 138 -24.38 6.53 -19.25
N LEU A 139 -24.08 6.71 -17.96
CA LEU A 139 -24.91 6.39 -16.79
C LEU A 139 -25.30 4.90 -16.63
N ASN A 140 -24.76 4.02 -17.47
CA ASN A 140 -24.93 2.57 -17.39
C ASN A 140 -23.75 1.90 -16.68
N ILE A 141 -23.93 0.66 -16.18
CA ILE A 141 -22.86 -0.18 -15.61
C ILE A 141 -21.68 -0.24 -16.57
N TRP A 142 -20.44 -0.03 -16.11
CA TRP A 142 -19.26 0.05 -16.98
C TRP A 142 -19.17 -1.10 -18.00
N HIS A 143 -18.57 -0.84 -19.16
CA HIS A 143 -18.26 -1.85 -20.18
C HIS A 143 -16.83 -1.64 -20.67
N ASP A 144 -16.00 -2.70 -20.63
CA ASP A 144 -14.56 -2.64 -20.91
C ASP A 144 -13.91 -1.49 -20.08
N VAL A 145 -13.87 -1.66 -18.77
CA VAL A 145 -13.61 -0.54 -17.83
C VAL A 145 -12.20 0.04 -18.00
N VAL A 146 -12.11 1.37 -18.08
CA VAL A 146 -10.85 2.13 -18.05
C VAL A 146 -10.78 3.06 -16.84
N THR A 147 -9.58 3.23 -16.27
CA THR A 147 -9.33 4.09 -15.12
C THR A 147 -8.46 5.29 -15.53
N ALA A 148 -8.93 6.50 -15.25
CA ALA A 148 -8.23 7.75 -15.54
C ALA A 148 -7.41 8.22 -14.33
N ALA A 149 -6.10 8.38 -14.48
CA ALA A 149 -5.20 8.90 -13.46
C ALA A 149 -4.84 10.38 -13.66
N PRO A 150 -4.62 11.16 -12.59
CA PRO A 150 -4.42 10.72 -11.19
C PRO A 150 -5.71 10.57 -10.37
N CYS A 151 -6.87 10.93 -10.92
CA CYS A 151 -8.12 10.97 -10.16
C CYS A 151 -8.77 9.60 -9.88
N LEU A 152 -8.32 8.54 -10.54
CA LEU A 152 -8.80 7.16 -10.44
C LEU A 152 -10.31 6.97 -10.71
N HIS A 153 -10.93 7.87 -11.47
CA HIS A 153 -12.31 7.70 -11.93
C HIS A 153 -12.39 6.68 -13.07
N ASN A 154 -13.48 5.92 -13.10
CA ASN A 154 -13.67 4.79 -14.00
C ASN A 154 -14.77 5.04 -15.03
N PHE A 155 -14.54 4.61 -16.27
CA PHE A 155 -15.43 4.84 -17.40
C PHE A 155 -15.48 3.60 -18.31
N CYS A 156 -16.46 3.55 -19.22
CA CYS A 156 -16.37 2.60 -20.33
C CYS A 156 -15.25 3.03 -21.28
N ASN A 157 -14.50 2.09 -21.85
CA ASN A 157 -13.44 2.39 -22.82
C ASN A 157 -13.95 3.27 -23.97
N GLY A 158 -14.99 2.81 -24.66
CA GLY A 158 -15.59 3.57 -25.78
C GLY A 158 -16.06 4.98 -25.39
N CYS A 159 -16.70 5.14 -24.23
CA CYS A 159 -17.16 6.44 -23.77
C CYS A 159 -15.99 7.41 -23.52
N PHE A 160 -14.93 6.93 -22.84
CA PHE A 160 -13.79 7.77 -22.52
C PHE A 160 -12.92 8.05 -23.75
N SER A 161 -12.79 7.09 -24.68
CA SER A 161 -12.10 7.29 -25.96
C SER A 161 -12.75 8.39 -26.81
N GLU A 162 -14.08 8.41 -26.89
CA GLU A 162 -14.79 9.47 -27.62
C GLU A 162 -14.69 10.82 -26.91
N TRP A 163 -14.75 10.83 -25.58
CA TRP A 163 -14.49 12.03 -24.79
C TRP A 163 -13.07 12.58 -24.99
N MET A 164 -12.08 11.69 -24.98
CA MET A 164 -10.67 12.02 -25.21
C MET A 164 -10.50 12.72 -26.57
N ARG A 165 -11.05 12.13 -27.64
CA ARG A 165 -11.01 12.69 -29.00
C ARG A 165 -11.57 14.12 -29.04
N ARG A 166 -12.76 14.35 -28.46
CA ARG A 166 -13.41 15.67 -28.41
C ARG A 166 -12.66 16.67 -27.51
N SER A 167 -12.07 16.20 -26.43
CA SER A 167 -11.33 17.03 -25.49
C SER A 167 -10.00 17.49 -26.09
N GLU A 168 -9.33 16.66 -26.89
CA GLU A 168 -8.09 17.01 -27.59
C GLU A 168 -8.31 18.07 -28.68
N GLU A 169 -9.49 18.12 -29.29
CA GLU A 169 -9.86 19.15 -30.26
C GLU A 169 -10.03 20.54 -29.60
N LYS A 170 -10.49 20.60 -28.34
CA LYS A 170 -10.88 21.85 -27.66
C LYS A 170 -9.91 22.32 -26.58
N HIS A 171 -9.14 21.41 -25.98
CA HIS A 171 -8.34 21.68 -24.79
C HIS A 171 -6.91 21.15 -24.94
N ARG A 172 -5.96 21.82 -24.29
CA ARG A 172 -4.53 21.41 -24.27
C ARG A 172 -4.30 20.08 -23.54
N HIS A 173 -5.21 19.74 -22.64
CA HIS A 173 -5.16 18.54 -21.81
C HIS A 173 -6.53 17.87 -21.83
N VAL A 174 -6.56 16.54 -21.79
CA VAL A 174 -7.80 15.79 -21.62
C VAL A 174 -8.22 15.93 -20.17
N LEU A 175 -9.42 16.47 -19.94
CA LEU A 175 -9.97 16.64 -18.60
C LEU A 175 -10.85 15.46 -18.24
N CYS A 176 -10.79 15.00 -16.99
CA CYS A 176 -11.66 13.94 -16.51
C CYS A 176 -13.13 14.40 -16.57
N PRO A 177 -14.05 13.63 -17.18
CA PRO A 177 -15.47 13.99 -17.27
C PRO A 177 -16.12 14.21 -15.91
N GLN A 178 -15.67 13.48 -14.88
CA GLN A 178 -16.28 13.48 -13.55
C GLN A 178 -15.76 14.60 -12.66
N CYS A 179 -14.44 14.81 -12.59
CA CYS A 179 -13.82 15.75 -11.65
C CYS A 179 -13.04 16.88 -12.32
N ARG A 180 -12.98 16.91 -13.65
CA ARG A 180 -12.25 17.89 -14.48
C ARG A 180 -10.74 17.97 -14.23
N THR A 181 -10.17 17.07 -13.42
CA THR A 181 -8.72 16.91 -13.27
C THR A 181 -8.09 16.55 -14.60
N ALA A 182 -6.94 17.15 -14.93
CA ALA A 182 -6.19 16.81 -16.13
C ALA A 182 -5.73 15.34 -16.06
N VAL A 183 -6.19 14.53 -17.02
CA VAL A 183 -5.86 13.12 -17.12
C VAL A 183 -4.48 12.98 -17.75
N GLN A 184 -3.62 12.24 -17.06
CA GLN A 184 -2.24 11.99 -17.48
C GLN A 184 -2.08 10.58 -18.05
N TYR A 185 -2.79 9.62 -17.47
CA TYR A 185 -2.77 8.21 -17.86
C TYR A 185 -4.21 7.70 -17.91
N VAL A 186 -4.51 6.88 -18.91
CA VAL A 186 -5.71 6.02 -18.90
C VAL A 186 -5.33 4.61 -19.30
N GLY A 187 -5.87 3.62 -18.62
CA GLY A 187 -5.61 2.22 -18.90
C GLY A 187 -6.78 1.33 -18.55
N LYS A 188 -6.78 0.12 -19.11
CA LYS A 188 -7.78 -0.90 -18.81
C LYS A 188 -7.65 -1.38 -17.38
N ASN A 189 -8.79 -1.57 -16.73
CA ASN A 189 -8.85 -2.10 -15.37
C ASN A 189 -9.50 -3.48 -15.37
N HIS A 190 -8.67 -4.51 -15.49
CA HIS A 190 -9.13 -5.91 -15.53
C HIS A 190 -9.86 -6.35 -14.26
N PHE A 191 -9.49 -5.79 -13.11
CA PHE A 191 -10.18 -6.06 -11.85
C PHE A 191 -11.63 -5.55 -11.87
N LEU A 192 -11.84 -4.30 -12.32
CA LEU A 192 -13.19 -3.75 -12.45
C LEU A 192 -13.99 -4.38 -13.58
N LYS A 193 -13.32 -4.95 -14.60
CA LYS A 193 -13.97 -5.77 -15.62
C LYS A 193 -14.56 -7.05 -15.02
N ASN A 194 -13.84 -7.74 -14.14
CA ASN A 194 -14.36 -8.94 -13.46
C ASN A 194 -15.57 -8.58 -12.58
N ILE A 195 -15.49 -7.46 -11.86
CA ILE A 195 -16.62 -6.93 -11.06
C ILE A 195 -17.83 -6.61 -11.94
N GLN A 196 -17.62 -5.98 -13.09
CA GLN A 196 -18.68 -5.74 -14.06
C GLN A 196 -19.36 -7.06 -14.46
N GLU A 197 -18.58 -8.09 -14.82
CA GLU A 197 -19.11 -9.39 -15.23
C GLU A 197 -19.91 -10.05 -14.09
N ASP A 198 -19.42 -9.96 -12.85
CA ASP A 198 -20.12 -10.46 -11.66
C ASP A 198 -21.46 -9.74 -11.42
N ILE A 199 -21.50 -8.41 -11.54
CA ILE A 199 -22.74 -7.62 -11.41
C ILE A 199 -23.77 -8.06 -12.47
N LEU A 200 -23.33 -8.22 -13.73
CA LEU A 200 -24.20 -8.63 -14.84
C LEU A 200 -24.63 -10.11 -14.79
N ASN A 201 -23.94 -10.93 -14.00
CA ASN A 201 -24.34 -12.32 -13.71
C ASN A 201 -25.38 -12.38 -12.59
N VAL A 202 -25.31 -11.48 -11.61
CA VAL A 202 -26.29 -11.39 -10.51
C VAL A 202 -27.58 -10.74 -10.97
N ASP A 203 -27.51 -9.69 -11.80
CA ASP A 203 -28.68 -9.01 -12.35
C ASP A 203 -28.53 -8.80 -13.87
N ALA A 204 -29.16 -9.70 -14.63
CA ALA A 204 -29.15 -9.65 -16.09
C ALA A 204 -29.92 -8.46 -16.67
N THR A 205 -30.79 -7.80 -15.89
CA THR A 205 -31.58 -6.63 -16.36
C THR A 205 -30.70 -5.39 -16.57
N LEU A 206 -29.51 -5.36 -15.95
CA LEU A 206 -28.52 -4.30 -16.11
C LEU A 206 -27.67 -4.44 -17.39
N ARG A 207 -27.87 -5.51 -18.18
CA ARG A 207 -27.14 -5.73 -19.44
C ARG A 207 -27.61 -4.74 -20.51
N ARG A 208 -26.62 -4.15 -21.19
CA ARG A 208 -26.85 -3.25 -22.32
C ARG A 208 -27.32 -4.05 -23.54
N PRO A 209 -28.14 -3.45 -24.43
CA PRO A 209 -28.42 -4.01 -25.75
C PRO A 209 -27.13 -4.31 -26.52
N ALA A 210 -27.16 -5.34 -27.37
CA ALA A 210 -25.98 -5.73 -28.15
C ALA A 210 -25.51 -4.63 -29.12
N GLU A 211 -26.44 -3.81 -29.63
CA GLU A 211 -26.15 -2.65 -30.47
C GLU A 211 -25.32 -1.59 -29.73
N ASP A 212 -25.66 -1.28 -28.46
CA ASP A 212 -24.94 -0.31 -27.64
C ASP A 212 -23.52 -0.79 -27.33
N ILE A 213 -23.37 -2.09 -27.08
CA ILE A 213 -22.06 -2.73 -26.86
C ILE A 213 -21.20 -2.58 -28.12
N ALA A 214 -21.75 -2.88 -29.30
CA ALA A 214 -21.03 -2.76 -30.56
C ALA A 214 -20.58 -1.31 -30.84
N VAL A 215 -21.42 -0.31 -30.53
CA VAL A 215 -21.05 1.11 -30.65
C VAL A 215 -19.87 1.46 -29.74
N LEU A 216 -19.89 0.99 -28.49
CA LEU A 216 -18.81 1.25 -27.54
C LEU A 216 -17.50 0.57 -27.94
N ASP A 217 -17.57 -0.68 -28.39
CA ASP A 217 -16.41 -1.44 -28.85
C ASP A 217 -15.80 -0.79 -30.11
N SER A 218 -16.62 -0.28 -31.03
CA SER A 218 -16.14 0.44 -32.22
C SER A 218 -15.42 1.75 -31.86
N SER A 219 -15.81 2.38 -30.75
CA SER A 219 -15.23 3.63 -30.26
C SER A 219 -14.03 3.42 -29.32
N ALA A 220 -13.80 2.18 -28.87
CA ALA A 220 -12.78 1.85 -27.89
C ALA A 220 -11.38 1.87 -28.52
N SER A 221 -10.56 2.84 -28.14
CA SER A 221 -9.19 3.01 -28.65
C SER A 221 -8.10 2.65 -27.64
N ILE A 222 -8.45 2.47 -26.37
CA ILE A 222 -7.48 2.24 -25.29
C ILE A 222 -7.23 0.74 -25.15
N GLN A 223 -6.11 0.26 -25.69
CA GLN A 223 -5.73 -1.16 -25.59
C GLN A 223 -4.71 -1.44 -24.48
N SER A 224 -3.91 -0.44 -24.11
CA SER A 224 -2.89 -0.51 -23.07
C SER A 224 -2.86 0.80 -22.27
N ASN A 225 -1.97 0.90 -21.28
CA ASN A 225 -1.81 2.12 -20.50
C ASN A 225 -1.29 3.26 -21.40
N LEU A 226 -2.16 4.19 -21.76
CA LEU A 226 -1.84 5.33 -22.63
C LEU A 226 -1.45 6.55 -21.80
N ILE A 227 -0.32 7.16 -22.16
CA ILE A 227 0.12 8.46 -21.64
C ILE A 227 -0.52 9.56 -22.48
N ILE A 228 -1.37 10.38 -21.87
CA ILE A 228 -2.03 11.51 -22.54
C ILE A 228 -1.12 12.74 -22.40
N GLY A 229 -0.09 12.81 -23.25
CA GLY A 229 0.95 13.84 -23.20
C GLY A 229 1.04 14.69 -24.47
N SER A 230 0.50 15.92 -24.41
CA SER A 230 0.77 17.09 -25.26
C SER A 230 1.56 16.88 -26.57
N LYS A 231 0.86 16.70 -27.70
CA LYS A 231 1.40 17.06 -29.01
C LYS A 231 1.45 18.59 -29.12
N ARG A 232 2.61 19.18 -28.85
CA ARG A 232 2.92 20.55 -29.29
C ARG A 232 4.06 20.55 -30.29
N LYS A 233 3.71 20.75 -31.57
CA LYS A 233 4.61 21.32 -32.59
C LYS A 233 5.09 22.68 -32.05
N ARG A 234 6.31 22.75 -31.51
CA ARG A 234 7.02 24.00 -31.35
C ARG A 234 7.58 24.39 -32.71
N ARG A 235 7.07 25.46 -33.30
CA ARG A 235 7.84 26.23 -34.29
C ARG A 235 9.07 26.77 -33.57
N SER A 236 10.22 26.18 -33.87
CA SER A 236 11.54 26.67 -33.49
C SER A 236 12.36 26.65 -34.78
N ASN A 237 12.66 27.83 -35.31
CA ASN A 237 13.58 28.02 -36.42
C ASN A 237 14.99 27.69 -35.96
N ILE A 238 15.34 26.41 -35.90
CA ILE A 238 16.73 25.90 -35.94
C ILE A 238 16.62 24.53 -36.61
N LEU A 239 17.29 24.32 -37.74
CA LEU A 239 17.36 23.01 -38.39
C LEU A 239 17.88 21.99 -37.36
N SER A 240 17.06 21.00 -37.02
CA SER A 240 17.42 19.87 -36.18
C SER A 240 16.83 18.58 -36.77
N PRO A 241 17.46 17.42 -36.55
CA PRO A 241 17.05 16.16 -37.18
C PRO A 241 15.64 15.69 -36.76
N PRO A 242 15.03 14.74 -37.50
CA PRO A 242 13.62 14.36 -37.36
C PRO A 242 13.21 13.87 -35.96
N LEU A 243 11.97 14.14 -35.56
CA LEU A 243 11.37 13.86 -34.25
C LEU A 243 11.44 12.38 -33.81
N GLU A 244 11.47 11.44 -34.75
CA GLU A 244 11.45 10.00 -34.48
C GLU A 244 12.72 9.49 -33.78
N GLU A 245 13.86 10.12 -34.02
CA GLU A 245 15.14 9.73 -33.42
C GLU A 245 15.21 10.13 -31.93
N ARG A 246 14.53 11.23 -31.57
CA ARG A 246 14.54 11.82 -30.22
C ARG A 246 13.65 11.07 -29.24
N GLU A 247 12.57 10.45 -29.71
CA GLU A 247 11.75 9.54 -28.89
C GLU A 247 12.43 8.18 -28.69
N ARG A 248 13.12 7.66 -29.71
CA ARG A 248 13.93 6.43 -29.61
C ARG A 248 15.05 6.55 -28.57
N LEU A 249 15.71 7.71 -28.50
CA LEU A 249 16.76 8.00 -27.50
C LEU A 249 16.23 8.16 -26.06
N ARG A 250 14.97 8.58 -25.88
CA ARG A 250 14.33 8.68 -24.54
C ARG A 250 13.91 7.32 -23.98
N LEU A 251 13.66 6.35 -24.86
CA LEU A 251 13.19 5.01 -24.53
C LEU A 251 14.33 3.98 -24.39
N GLN A 252 15.57 4.36 -24.70
CA GLN A 252 16.72 3.46 -24.55
C GLN A 252 17.43 3.70 -23.21
N CYS A 253 17.60 2.61 -22.47
CA CYS A 253 18.43 2.59 -21.28
C CYS A 253 19.90 2.86 -21.65
N PRO A 254 20.60 3.80 -20.98
CA PRO A 254 22.01 4.08 -21.23
C PRO A 254 22.91 2.83 -21.17
N GLN A 255 22.56 1.86 -20.34
CA GLN A 255 23.31 0.61 -20.17
C GLN A 255 22.97 -0.50 -21.18
N CYS A 256 21.96 -0.32 -22.04
CA CYS A 256 21.79 -1.22 -23.19
C CYS A 256 22.82 -0.91 -24.27
N VAL A 257 23.12 0.38 -24.46
CA VAL A 257 23.99 0.87 -25.54
C VAL A 257 25.45 0.94 -25.14
N ALA A 258 25.75 1.21 -23.86
CA ALA A 258 27.12 1.36 -23.36
C ALA A 258 27.36 0.56 -22.07
N ASN A 259 28.61 0.20 -21.81
CA ASN A 259 29.02 -0.32 -20.51
C ASN A 259 29.26 0.87 -19.56
N ILE A 260 28.45 0.98 -18.51
CA ILE A 260 28.48 2.07 -17.54
C ILE A 260 28.55 1.48 -16.15
N GLY A 261 29.49 1.96 -15.31
CA GLY A 261 29.66 1.45 -13.95
C GLY A 261 29.95 -0.06 -13.91
N SER A 262 30.73 -0.55 -14.88
CA SER A 262 31.06 -1.98 -15.07
C SER A 262 29.86 -2.88 -15.35
N TYR A 263 28.72 -2.32 -15.78
CA TYR A 263 27.53 -3.08 -16.12
C TYR A 263 26.96 -2.66 -17.47
N ARG A 264 26.52 -3.67 -18.23
CA ARG A 264 25.74 -3.54 -19.46
C ARG A 264 24.50 -4.42 -19.34
N CYS A 265 23.35 -3.92 -19.78
CA CYS A 265 22.11 -4.68 -19.76
C CYS A 265 22.20 -5.92 -20.65
N GLU A 266 21.59 -7.01 -20.18
CA GLU A 266 21.40 -8.23 -20.96
C GLU A 266 20.31 -8.03 -22.03
N HIS A 267 20.30 -8.86 -23.07
CA HIS A 267 19.42 -8.73 -24.25
C HIS A 267 17.90 -8.77 -23.92
N HIS A 268 17.51 -9.18 -22.70
CA HIS A 268 16.13 -9.16 -22.19
C HIS A 268 16.03 -8.68 -20.73
N GLY A 269 16.99 -7.88 -20.26
CA GLY A 269 16.97 -7.36 -18.90
C GLY A 269 15.70 -6.55 -18.61
N ALA A 270 15.11 -6.73 -17.44
CA ALA A 270 13.99 -5.89 -16.99
C ALA A 270 14.45 -4.45 -16.79
N HIS A 271 13.58 -3.49 -17.11
CA HIS A 271 13.87 -2.06 -16.98
C HIS A 271 12.75 -1.35 -16.25
N LEU A 272 13.12 -0.26 -15.57
CA LEU A 272 12.20 0.67 -14.93
C LEU A 272 12.28 2.02 -15.63
N GLN A 273 11.13 2.66 -15.80
CA GLN A 273 11.05 4.03 -16.25
C GLN A 273 10.98 4.97 -15.05
N CYS A 274 11.93 5.89 -14.93
CA CYS A 274 11.95 6.87 -13.85
C CYS A 274 10.69 7.74 -13.87
N HIS A 275 10.01 7.87 -12.74
CA HIS A 275 8.81 8.67 -12.61
C HIS A 275 9.05 10.17 -12.87
N LEU A 276 10.25 10.68 -12.59
CA LEU A 276 10.57 12.11 -12.69
C LEU A 276 11.06 12.52 -14.08
N CYS A 277 12.06 11.84 -14.63
CA CYS A 277 12.67 12.21 -15.92
C CYS A 277 12.17 11.39 -17.11
N ALA A 278 11.34 10.36 -16.87
CA ALA A 278 10.90 9.37 -17.86
C ALA A 278 12.03 8.55 -18.51
N GLY A 279 13.28 8.68 -18.04
CA GLY A 279 14.43 7.90 -18.50
C GLY A 279 14.41 6.46 -18.00
N MET A 280 15.01 5.57 -18.78
CA MET A 280 15.07 4.15 -18.50
C MET A 280 16.30 3.78 -17.67
N MET A 281 16.15 2.86 -16.72
CA MET A 281 17.23 2.27 -15.92
C MET A 281 17.02 0.75 -15.79
N PRO A 282 18.07 -0.05 -15.61
CA PRO A 282 17.91 -1.48 -15.42
C PRO A 282 17.28 -1.80 -14.06
N PHE A 283 16.39 -2.78 -14.03
CA PHE A 283 15.91 -3.38 -12.79
C PHE A 283 16.91 -4.45 -12.34
N ARG A 284 17.50 -4.27 -11.15
CA ARG A 284 18.51 -5.17 -10.59
C ARG A 284 18.20 -5.43 -9.12
N ALA A 285 18.13 -6.69 -8.72
CA ALA A 285 17.85 -7.09 -7.33
C ALA A 285 19.04 -6.85 -6.38
N ASN A 286 20.27 -6.95 -6.88
CA ASN A 286 21.50 -6.87 -6.08
C ASN A 286 22.13 -5.47 -6.13
N LEU A 287 21.33 -4.42 -5.91
CA LEU A 287 21.84 -3.05 -5.86
C LEU A 287 22.09 -2.60 -4.42
N GLN A 288 23.17 -1.85 -4.21
CA GLN A 288 23.41 -1.17 -2.94
C GLN A 288 22.46 0.01 -2.70
N VAL A 289 21.73 0.45 -3.74
CA VAL A 289 20.79 1.57 -3.67
C VAL A 289 19.39 1.13 -4.12
N PRO A 290 18.33 1.61 -3.46
CA PRO A 290 16.97 1.31 -3.86
C PRO A 290 16.62 1.97 -5.19
N LEU A 291 15.65 1.38 -5.90
CA LEU A 291 15.11 1.91 -7.17
C LEU A 291 13.69 2.46 -7.04
N HIS A 292 12.99 2.13 -5.96
CA HIS A 292 11.62 2.56 -5.69
C HIS A 292 11.57 3.42 -4.42
N CYS A 293 10.77 4.49 -4.46
CA CYS A 293 10.49 5.28 -3.27
C CYS A 293 9.64 4.49 -2.28
N MET A 294 10.09 4.34 -1.04
CA MET A 294 9.34 3.61 -0.01
C MET A 294 7.98 4.26 0.31
N GLY A 295 7.84 5.57 0.10
CA GLY A 295 6.61 6.30 0.41
C GLY A 295 5.54 6.32 -0.69
N CYS A 296 5.86 5.89 -1.93
CA CYS A 296 4.90 5.90 -3.04
C CYS A 296 5.07 4.77 -4.07
N ASP A 297 6.04 3.89 -3.87
CA ASP A 297 6.39 2.73 -4.71
C ASP A 297 6.77 3.07 -6.15
N ARG A 298 6.90 4.35 -6.49
CA ARG A 298 7.27 4.79 -7.83
C ARG A 298 8.78 4.65 -8.03
N PRO A 299 9.22 4.31 -9.26
CA PRO A 299 10.64 4.17 -9.60
C PRO A 299 11.35 5.53 -9.76
N PHE A 300 12.55 5.66 -9.21
CA PHE A 300 13.40 6.86 -9.34
C PHE A 300 14.85 6.48 -9.63
N CYS A 301 15.44 7.14 -10.63
CA CYS A 301 16.77 6.79 -11.12
C CYS A 301 17.93 7.54 -10.47
N GLY A 302 17.66 8.57 -9.67
CA GLY A 302 18.67 9.47 -9.11
C GLY A 302 19.74 8.76 -8.28
N ALA A 303 19.33 7.90 -7.33
CA ALA A 303 20.26 7.14 -6.50
C ALA A 303 21.10 6.15 -7.33
N TYR A 304 20.44 5.46 -8.28
CA TYR A 304 21.10 4.48 -9.15
C TYR A 304 22.20 5.11 -9.99
N TRP A 305 21.86 6.10 -10.81
CA TRP A 305 22.83 6.70 -11.73
C TRP A 305 23.97 7.39 -11.00
N SER A 306 23.69 8.00 -9.85
CA SER A 306 24.73 8.59 -9.00
C SER A 306 25.69 7.53 -8.45
N SER A 307 25.20 6.33 -8.09
CA SER A 307 26.05 5.22 -7.62
C SER A 307 26.99 4.67 -8.69
N VAL A 308 26.68 4.88 -9.97
CA VAL A 308 27.53 4.48 -11.11
C VAL A 308 28.21 5.68 -11.79
N ASN A 309 28.33 6.81 -11.09
CA ASN A 309 28.99 8.04 -11.55
C ASN A 309 28.42 8.64 -12.85
N VAL A 310 27.13 8.42 -13.12
CA VAL A 310 26.42 9.08 -14.22
C VAL A 310 25.72 10.32 -13.68
N THR A 311 26.16 11.48 -14.14
CA THR A 311 25.54 12.77 -13.88
C THR A 311 24.73 13.23 -15.09
N GLN A 312 23.91 14.27 -14.92
CA GLN A 312 23.09 14.84 -16.01
C GLN A 312 23.95 15.16 -17.24
N GLY A 313 23.75 14.39 -18.31
CA GLY A 313 24.43 14.55 -19.60
C GLY A 313 23.43 14.70 -20.74
N VAL A 314 23.89 15.31 -21.85
CA VAL A 314 23.05 15.79 -22.96
C VAL A 314 22.32 14.67 -23.73
N SER A 315 22.72 13.41 -23.56
CA SER A 315 22.31 12.30 -24.43
C SER A 315 21.15 11.44 -23.89
N SER A 316 20.90 11.39 -22.57
CA SER A 316 19.80 10.61 -21.99
C SER A 316 19.25 11.25 -20.70
N PRO A 317 17.93 11.28 -20.49
CA PRO A 317 17.34 11.95 -19.33
C PRO A 317 17.63 11.16 -18.05
N VAL A 318 18.63 11.60 -17.29
CA VAL A 318 19.02 11.03 -15.99
C VAL A 318 18.80 12.05 -14.88
N CYS A 319 18.27 11.61 -13.74
CA CYS A 319 18.10 12.45 -12.56
C CYS A 319 19.39 12.53 -11.74
N SER A 320 19.61 13.65 -11.06
CA SER A 320 20.66 13.77 -10.04
C SER A 320 20.29 13.04 -8.75
N ARG A 321 21.29 12.78 -7.89
CA ARG A 321 21.12 12.22 -6.54
C ARG A 321 20.08 12.96 -5.70
N GLU A 322 19.98 14.28 -5.86
CA GLU A 322 19.07 15.14 -5.09
C GLU A 322 17.59 14.77 -5.24
N THR A 323 17.24 14.12 -6.34
CA THR A 323 15.85 13.70 -6.62
C THR A 323 15.41 12.49 -5.80
N PHE A 324 16.37 11.66 -5.37
CA PHE A 324 16.11 10.42 -4.67
C PHE A 324 17.30 10.02 -3.81
N LYS A 325 17.19 10.28 -2.50
CA LYS A 325 18.24 10.05 -1.49
C LYS A 325 17.63 9.80 -0.10
N PRO A 326 18.40 9.29 0.87
CA PRO A 326 17.94 9.08 2.24
C PRO A 326 17.35 10.33 2.88
N ILE A 327 16.37 10.15 3.77
CA ILE A 327 15.76 11.23 4.55
C ILE A 327 16.80 12.02 5.36
N ALA A 328 17.77 11.32 5.98
CA ALA A 328 18.82 11.91 6.82
C ALA A 328 19.75 12.87 6.06
N GLU A 329 19.86 12.72 4.74
CA GLU A 329 20.72 13.56 3.89
C GLU A 329 19.99 14.77 3.31
N ARG A 330 18.73 14.99 3.70
CA ARG A 330 17.90 16.08 3.21
C ARG A 330 17.80 17.18 4.27
N THR A 331 17.80 18.42 3.81
CA THR A 331 17.60 19.59 4.64
C THR A 331 16.41 20.37 4.13
N VAL A 332 15.49 20.73 5.03
CA VAL A 332 14.34 21.57 4.72
C VAL A 332 14.53 22.95 5.33
N THR A 333 14.56 23.98 4.50
CA THR A 333 14.80 25.37 4.94
C THR A 333 13.52 26.16 5.17
N ARG A 334 12.39 25.68 4.61
CA ARG A 334 11.09 26.36 4.65
C ARG A 334 9.98 25.33 4.79
N ILE A 335 8.84 25.73 5.36
CA ILE A 335 7.65 24.87 5.46
C ILE A 335 7.20 24.45 4.05
N PRO A 336 7.11 23.13 3.75
CA PRO A 336 6.65 22.66 2.44
C PRO A 336 5.23 23.11 2.14
N PHE A 337 4.94 23.43 0.88
CA PHE A 337 3.63 23.93 0.45
C PHE A 337 2.48 22.95 0.74
N VAL A 338 2.76 21.65 0.80
CA VAL A 338 1.77 20.61 1.12
C VAL A 338 1.37 20.56 2.61
N THR A 339 2.08 21.26 3.48
CA THR A 339 1.84 21.25 4.94
C THR A 339 0.47 21.84 5.28
N HIS A 340 -0.20 21.29 6.29
CA HIS A 340 -1.54 21.72 6.72
C HIS A 340 -2.57 21.76 5.57
N GLU A 341 -2.62 20.73 4.72
CA GLU A 341 -3.57 20.66 3.60
C GLU A 341 -3.50 21.89 2.67
N MET A 342 -2.28 22.40 2.44
CA MET A 342 -2.02 23.60 1.63
C MET A 342 -2.67 24.89 2.18
N ASN A 343 -3.09 24.90 3.45
CA ASN A 343 -3.65 26.08 4.10
C ASN A 343 -2.54 27.07 4.47
N ARG A 344 -2.42 28.14 3.68
CA ARG A 344 -1.38 29.17 3.85
C ARG A 344 -1.46 29.92 5.19
N HIS A 345 -2.65 30.08 5.76
CA HIS A 345 -2.80 30.72 7.06
C HIS A 345 -2.21 29.85 8.17
N GLU A 346 -2.47 28.54 8.14
CA GLU A 346 -1.87 27.63 9.12
C GLU A 346 -0.36 27.48 8.93
N GLN A 347 0.13 27.53 7.68
CA GLN A 347 1.57 27.56 7.41
C GLN A 347 2.25 28.81 7.98
N ASP A 348 1.66 29.99 7.79
CA ASP A 348 2.14 31.24 8.37
C ASP A 348 2.16 31.18 9.90
N ILE A 349 1.06 30.70 10.50
CA ILE A 349 0.95 30.53 11.95
C ILE A 349 2.03 29.59 12.48
N THR A 350 2.23 28.44 11.86
CA THR A 350 3.29 27.51 12.24
C THR A 350 4.66 28.15 12.12
N GLN A 351 4.92 28.94 11.06
CA GLN A 351 6.16 29.70 10.92
C GLN A 351 6.34 30.72 12.06
N ARG A 352 5.29 31.47 12.42
CA ARG A 352 5.31 32.42 13.55
C ARG A 352 5.59 31.73 14.88
N CYS A 353 4.96 30.58 15.14
CA CYS A 353 5.22 29.76 16.34
C CYS A 353 6.70 29.33 16.42
N ILE A 354 7.28 28.87 15.31
CA ILE A 354 8.69 28.45 15.25
C ILE A 354 9.62 29.63 15.59
N VAL A 355 9.37 30.80 14.99
CA VAL A 355 10.17 32.02 15.22
C VAL A 355 10.02 32.52 16.66
N GLN A 356 8.81 32.54 17.22
CA GLN A 356 8.56 32.95 18.61
C GLN A 356 9.29 32.06 19.63
N MET A 357 9.52 30.79 19.29
CA MET A 357 10.31 29.87 20.08
C MET A 357 11.83 30.03 19.90
N GLY A 358 12.28 30.97 19.06
CA GLY A 358 13.70 31.18 18.75
C GLY A 358 14.35 30.03 17.96
N LYS A 359 13.54 29.25 17.23
CA LYS A 359 14.01 28.10 16.43
C LYS A 359 13.91 28.38 14.94
N THR A 360 14.60 27.58 14.14
CA THR A 360 14.43 27.52 12.68
C THR A 360 13.57 26.31 12.28
N VAL A 361 13.05 26.31 11.04
CA VAL A 361 12.34 25.15 10.48
C VAL A 361 13.21 23.88 10.50
N PRO A 362 14.49 23.90 10.07
CA PRO A 362 15.40 22.77 10.22
C PRO A 362 15.48 22.23 11.66
N ASP A 363 15.60 23.10 12.66
CA ASP A 363 15.76 22.67 14.07
C ASP A 363 14.52 21.92 14.56
N VAL A 364 13.34 22.44 14.26
CA VAL A 364 12.07 21.80 14.63
C VAL A 364 11.92 20.48 13.89
N VAL A 365 12.19 20.45 12.59
CA VAL A 365 12.07 19.21 11.81
C VAL A 365 13.07 18.15 12.29
N ALA A 366 14.29 18.52 12.65
CA ALA A 366 15.28 17.60 13.22
C ALA A 366 14.83 17.02 14.57
N GLU A 367 14.30 17.85 15.47
CA GLU A 367 13.72 17.40 16.75
C GLU A 367 12.58 16.39 16.50
N TRP A 368 11.69 16.69 15.55
CA TRP A 368 10.55 15.85 15.25
C TRP A 368 10.92 14.56 14.50
N PHE A 369 12.01 14.54 13.75
CA PHE A 369 12.57 13.31 13.19
C PHE A 369 13.11 12.36 14.28
N THR A 370 13.69 12.90 15.35
CA THR A 370 14.09 12.08 16.52
C THR A 370 12.88 11.39 17.14
N ARG A 371 11.80 12.15 17.41
CA ARG A 371 10.54 11.60 17.93
C ARG A 371 9.91 10.56 16.99
N PHE A 372 9.97 10.83 15.69
CA PHE A 372 9.49 9.90 14.65
C PHE A 372 10.24 8.56 14.66
N ASN A 373 11.58 8.61 14.76
CA ASN A 373 12.41 7.39 14.85
C ASN A 373 12.19 6.62 16.16
N ASN A 374 11.95 7.33 17.27
CA ASN A 374 11.62 6.75 18.56
C ASN A 374 10.19 6.17 18.64
N ARG A 375 9.40 6.29 17.56
CA ARG A 375 7.99 5.86 17.50
C ARG A 375 7.10 6.58 18.53
N GLU A 376 7.42 7.82 18.85
CA GLU A 376 6.64 8.69 19.76
C GLU A 376 5.47 9.42 19.07
N ILE A 377 5.31 9.20 17.77
CA ILE A 377 4.30 9.85 16.93
C ILE A 377 3.40 8.77 16.34
N ASP A 378 2.08 8.99 16.38
CA ASP A 378 1.13 8.10 15.70
C ASP A 378 1.21 8.28 14.18
N ARG A 379 1.57 7.20 13.48
CA ARG A 379 1.87 7.13 12.04
C ARG A 379 0.68 6.66 11.20
N SER A 380 -0.45 6.30 11.82
CA SER A 380 -1.64 5.77 11.14
C SER A 380 -2.15 6.67 10.02
N ARG A 381 -1.92 7.99 10.17
CA ARG A 381 -2.37 9.03 9.23
C ARG A 381 -1.26 9.60 8.34
N MET A 382 -0.10 8.96 8.32
CA MET A 382 1.01 9.37 7.47
C MET A 382 0.61 9.21 5.99
N PRO A 383 0.71 10.26 5.15
CA PRO A 383 0.23 10.25 3.76
C PRO A 383 1.23 9.57 2.81
N LEU A 384 1.81 8.46 3.25
CA LEU A 384 2.87 7.70 2.57
C LEU A 384 2.63 6.21 2.73
N ASN A 385 3.01 5.45 1.71
CA ASN A 385 3.00 3.98 1.78
C ASN A 385 4.05 3.49 2.77
N HIS A 386 3.86 2.26 3.26
CA HIS A 386 4.83 1.59 4.14
C HIS A 386 5.25 2.43 5.34
N ALA A 387 4.30 3.20 5.89
CA ALA A 387 4.55 4.17 6.95
C ALA A 387 5.38 3.58 8.09
N GLU A 388 5.15 2.34 8.52
CA GLU A 388 5.87 1.67 9.62
C GLU A 388 7.34 1.31 9.34
N MET A 389 7.73 1.21 8.06
CA MET A 389 9.09 0.84 7.65
C MET A 389 10.00 2.04 7.37
N ILE A 390 9.43 3.25 7.27
CA ILE A 390 10.18 4.46 6.95
C ILE A 390 11.02 4.91 8.16
N THR A 391 12.32 5.12 7.96
CA THR A 391 13.23 5.69 8.96
C THR A 391 14.03 6.82 8.32
N THR A 392 14.88 7.51 9.09
CA THR A 392 15.77 8.52 8.52
C THR A 392 16.77 7.95 7.49
N SER A 393 17.09 6.66 7.50
CA SER A 393 17.96 6.05 6.48
C SER A 393 17.22 5.65 5.19
N THR A 394 15.89 5.66 5.20
CA THR A 394 15.06 5.31 4.05
C THR A 394 15.18 6.32 2.92
N HIS A 395 15.32 5.84 1.69
CA HIS A 395 15.25 6.67 0.49
C HIS A 395 13.80 6.99 0.13
N VAL A 396 13.53 8.27 -0.10
CA VAL A 396 12.23 8.77 -0.56
C VAL A 396 12.42 9.81 -1.67
N CYS A 397 11.40 9.99 -2.51
CA CYS A 397 11.37 11.08 -3.48
C CYS A 397 11.06 12.43 -2.79
N ASN A 398 11.24 13.53 -3.53
CA ASN A 398 11.01 14.88 -3.01
C ASN A 398 9.57 15.08 -2.51
N ASP A 399 8.57 14.65 -3.29
CA ASP A 399 7.16 14.80 -2.90
C ASP A 399 6.83 14.03 -1.62
N CYS A 400 7.38 12.83 -1.46
CA CYS A 400 7.21 12.03 -0.25
C CYS A 400 7.92 12.66 0.95
N TYR A 401 9.11 13.24 0.74
CA TYR A 401 9.81 13.98 1.78
C TYR A 401 9.03 15.21 2.25
N ASP A 402 8.49 16.00 1.33
CA ASP A 402 7.68 17.18 1.64
C ASP A 402 6.43 16.82 2.45
N LYS A 403 5.77 15.71 2.07
CA LYS A 403 4.63 15.15 2.81
C LYS A 403 5.02 14.69 4.21
N LEU A 404 6.17 14.04 4.37
CA LEU A 404 6.69 13.62 5.67
C LEU A 404 6.97 14.82 6.57
N VAL A 405 7.68 15.84 6.05
CA VAL A 405 7.94 17.07 6.79
C VAL A 405 6.62 17.77 7.17
N GLY A 406 5.67 17.86 6.24
CA GLY A 406 4.36 18.45 6.53
C GLY A 406 3.59 17.69 7.63
N PHE A 407 3.68 16.37 7.65
CA PHE A 407 3.14 15.53 8.70
C PHE A 407 3.81 15.77 10.06
N LEU A 408 5.14 15.90 10.10
CA LEU A 408 5.85 16.23 11.34
C LEU A 408 5.51 17.63 11.86
N LEU A 409 5.38 18.61 10.97
CA LEU A 409 4.99 19.98 11.34
C LEU A 409 3.54 20.06 11.83
N TYR A 410 2.64 19.21 11.34
CA TYR A 410 1.31 19.04 11.93
C TYR A 410 1.39 18.56 13.38
N TRP A 411 2.21 17.54 13.65
CA TRP A 411 2.38 17.03 15.01
C TRP A 411 3.05 18.03 15.95
N PHE A 412 4.05 18.78 15.46
CA PHE A 412 4.59 19.95 16.15
C PHE A 412 3.48 20.92 16.55
N ARG A 413 2.63 21.29 15.60
CA ARG A 413 1.66 22.34 15.81
C ARG A 413 0.48 21.90 16.70
N ILE A 414 0.05 20.65 16.64
CA ILE A 414 -1.05 20.13 17.47
C ILE A 414 -0.63 19.83 18.92
N THR A 415 0.65 19.59 19.17
CA THR A 415 1.19 19.35 20.52
C THR A 415 1.66 20.63 21.21
N LEU A 416 1.66 21.75 20.49
CA LEU A 416 2.10 23.03 21.01
C LEU A 416 1.07 23.59 22.03
N PRO A 417 1.45 23.85 23.29
CA PRO A 417 0.53 24.39 24.28
C PRO A 417 0.02 25.78 23.88
N SER A 418 -1.22 26.11 24.27
CA SER A 418 -1.83 27.41 23.95
C SER A 418 -0.99 28.61 24.41
N SER A 419 -0.22 28.47 25.49
CA SER A 419 0.70 29.51 25.99
C SER A 419 1.89 29.80 25.09
N ARG A 420 2.18 28.93 24.11
CA ARG A 420 3.25 29.11 23.12
C ARG A 420 2.71 29.49 21.73
N LEU A 421 1.41 29.73 21.62
CA LEU A 421 0.78 30.24 20.42
C LEU A 421 0.75 31.77 20.47
N PRO A 422 0.82 32.44 19.31
CA PRO A 422 0.47 33.86 19.24
C PRO A 422 -0.96 34.09 19.77
N ASP A 423 -1.19 35.21 20.47
CA ASP A 423 -2.48 35.50 21.11
C ASP A 423 -3.65 35.52 20.11
N ASP A 424 -3.43 36.05 18.91
CA ASP A 424 -4.41 36.07 17.81
C ASP A 424 -4.81 34.66 17.34
N VAL A 425 -3.91 33.70 17.50
CA VAL A 425 -4.08 32.32 17.09
C VAL A 425 -4.76 31.50 18.18
N ALA A 426 -4.37 31.71 19.45
CA ALA A 426 -4.98 31.03 20.60
C ALA A 426 -6.47 31.33 20.75
N ALA A 427 -6.93 32.49 20.26
CA ALA A 427 -8.33 32.89 20.27
C ALA A 427 -9.19 32.23 19.15
N ARG A 428 -8.58 31.55 18.18
CA ARG A 428 -9.32 30.91 17.07
C ARG A 428 -10.03 29.65 17.56
N GLU A 429 -11.33 29.56 17.28
CA GLU A 429 -12.08 28.33 17.52
C GLU A 429 -11.70 27.24 16.51
N ASP A 430 -11.69 25.99 16.97
CA ASP A 430 -11.51 24.83 16.11
C ASP A 430 -12.60 24.74 15.04
N CYS A 431 -12.18 24.42 13.82
CA CYS A 431 -13.08 24.00 12.76
C CYS A 431 -13.68 22.64 13.12
N TRP A 432 -14.99 22.48 12.98
CA TRP A 432 -15.66 21.20 13.25
C TRP A 432 -15.13 20.04 12.39
N TYR A 433 -14.66 20.33 11.18
CA TYR A 433 -14.06 19.35 10.28
C TYR A 433 -12.54 19.22 10.46
N GLY A 434 -11.95 20.01 11.36
CA GLY A 434 -10.51 20.03 11.65
C GLY A 434 -9.66 20.09 10.39
N TYR A 435 -8.60 19.27 10.37
CA TYR A 435 -7.71 19.14 9.21
C TYR A 435 -8.44 18.64 7.95
N MET A 436 -9.60 17.97 8.04
CA MET A 436 -10.35 17.45 6.88
C MET A 436 -11.24 18.51 6.22
N CYS A 437 -11.25 19.75 6.72
CA CYS A 437 -12.14 20.78 6.23
C CYS A 437 -11.87 21.10 4.76
N ARG A 438 -12.80 20.78 3.85
CA ARG A 438 -12.66 21.14 2.44
C ARG A 438 -12.82 22.65 2.20
N THR A 439 -13.61 23.31 3.04
CA THR A 439 -13.87 24.75 2.96
C THR A 439 -12.61 25.60 3.16
N GLN A 440 -11.59 25.05 3.84
CA GLN A 440 -10.31 25.74 4.05
C GLN A 440 -9.55 26.03 2.75
N HIS A 441 -9.86 25.32 1.64
CA HIS A 441 -9.15 25.50 0.36
C HIS A 441 -9.72 26.59 -0.54
N HIS A 442 -10.99 26.96 -0.38
CA HIS A 442 -11.68 27.88 -1.30
C HIS A 442 -12.35 29.06 -0.60
N ASN A 443 -12.28 29.15 0.73
CA ASN A 443 -12.79 30.27 1.50
C ASN A 443 -11.69 30.77 2.46
N GLU A 444 -10.96 31.80 2.02
CA GLU A 444 -9.87 32.40 2.79
C GLU A 444 -10.34 32.97 4.13
N GLU A 445 -11.55 33.55 4.19
CA GLU A 445 -12.09 34.07 5.43
C GLU A 445 -12.32 32.95 6.46
N HIS A 446 -12.83 31.80 6.01
CA HIS A 446 -13.00 30.61 6.86
C HIS A 446 -11.64 30.07 7.33
N ALA A 447 -10.69 29.90 6.41
CA ALA A 447 -9.33 29.45 6.70
C ALA A 447 -8.64 30.35 7.73
N ARG A 448 -8.81 31.67 7.62
CA ARG A 448 -8.28 32.64 8.57
C ARG A 448 -8.95 32.57 9.94
N LYS A 449 -10.29 32.48 10.00
CA LYS A 449 -11.05 32.56 11.27
C LYS A 449 -11.02 31.29 12.12
N ARG A 450 -10.92 30.11 11.52
CA ARG A 450 -11.04 28.82 12.21
C ARG A 450 -9.70 28.11 12.27
N ASN A 451 -9.36 27.48 13.40
CA ASN A 451 -8.21 26.59 13.49
C ASN A 451 -8.48 25.29 12.73
N HIS A 452 -7.59 24.90 11.81
CA HIS A 452 -7.65 23.61 11.10
C HIS A 452 -6.60 22.61 11.57
N VAL A 453 -5.68 23.02 12.45
CA VAL A 453 -4.72 22.11 13.10
C VAL A 453 -5.34 21.53 14.37
N CYS A 454 -6.45 20.81 14.19
CA CYS A 454 -7.23 20.17 15.24
C CYS A 454 -7.92 18.92 14.72
N ARG A 455 -8.36 18.06 15.64
CA ARG A 455 -9.10 16.84 15.29
C ARG A 455 -10.56 17.20 14.91
N PRO A 456 -11.13 16.57 13.87
CA PRO A 456 -12.55 16.72 13.54
C PRO A 456 -13.43 16.33 14.73
N THR A 457 -14.44 17.14 15.02
CA THR A 457 -15.43 16.91 16.08
C THR A 457 -16.81 16.55 15.51
N ARG A 458 -16.98 16.61 14.18
CA ARG A 458 -18.26 16.35 13.50
C ARG A 458 -18.05 15.52 12.22
N GLY A 459 -18.67 14.34 12.17
CA GLY A 459 -18.59 13.36 11.06
C GLY A 459 -18.31 11.94 11.58
N ASN A 460 -18.91 10.90 10.98
CA ASN A 460 -18.61 9.51 11.33
C ASN A 460 -17.15 9.21 10.99
N HIS A 461 -16.30 9.07 12.00
CA HIS A 461 -14.92 8.66 11.84
C HIS A 461 -14.67 7.40 12.67
N PRO A 462 -14.02 6.36 12.11
CA PRO A 462 -13.51 5.26 12.90
C PRO A 462 -12.49 5.81 13.91
N LEU A 463 -12.62 5.38 15.16
CA LEU A 463 -11.66 5.66 16.24
C LEU A 463 -10.27 5.09 15.94
#